data_AF-T1IZT3-F1
#
_entry.id   AF-T1IZT3-F1
#
_cell.length_a   1.000
_cell.length_b   1.000
_cell.length_c   1.000
_cell.angle_alpha   90.00
_cell.angle_beta   90.00
_cell.angle_gamma   90.00
#
_symmetry.space_group_name_H-M   'P 1'
#
loop_
_entity.id
_entity.type
_entity.pdbx_description
1 polymer ?
#
loop_
_entity_poly.entity_id
_entity_poly.type
_entity_poly.pdbx_seq_one_letter_code
_entity_poly.pdbx_strand_id
1 'polypeptide(L)'
;MADEDEAVNTYQIRPRTHHKFQPGVVKVLIQESLNEDLDGKTYDVDGATDWCKGLTEKITQKMKELKTFKRYKYVVQVVVGERRGQGIK
;
A
#
# COMPACT_ATOMS: atom_id res chain seq x y z
N MET A 1 -23.47 -0.17 -46.75
CA MET A 1 -22.05 -0.31 -46.33
C MET A 1 -22.08 -0.27 -44.82
N ALA A 2 -22.21 -1.45 -44.23
CA ALA A 2 -22.33 -1.64 -42.79
C ALA A 2 -20.93 -2.06 -42.32
N ASP A 3 -20.26 -1.17 -41.58
CA ASP A 3 -19.11 -1.55 -40.77
C ASP A 3 -19.62 -1.59 -39.33
N GLU A 4 -19.97 -2.81 -38.91
CA GLU A 4 -20.17 -3.15 -37.51
C GLU A 4 -18.78 -3.34 -36.89
N ASP A 5 -18.31 -2.35 -36.15
CA ASP A 5 -17.13 -2.49 -35.28
C ASP A 5 -17.46 -3.50 -34.17
N GLU A 6 -17.17 -4.78 -34.41
CA GLU A 6 -17.15 -5.82 -33.38
C GLU A 6 -16.14 -5.42 -32.29
N ALA A 7 -16.65 -4.88 -31.19
CA ALA A 7 -15.88 -4.67 -29.97
C ALA A 7 -15.37 -6.02 -29.46
N VAL A 8 -14.15 -6.37 -29.86
CA VAL A 8 -13.48 -7.61 -29.45
C VAL A 8 -13.37 -7.62 -27.93
N ASN A 9 -14.19 -8.44 -27.30
CA ASN A 9 -14.31 -8.60 -25.86
C ASN A 9 -12.97 -9.06 -25.23
N THR A 10 -12.06 -8.12 -24.99
CA THR A 10 -10.72 -8.33 -24.38
C THR A 10 -10.83 -8.47 -22.85
N TYR A 11 -11.82 -9.23 -22.38
CA TYR A 11 -11.97 -9.52 -20.96
C TYR A 11 -10.97 -10.60 -20.54
N GLN A 12 -9.74 -10.20 -20.24
CA GLN A 12 -8.78 -11.06 -19.55
C GLN A 12 -9.25 -11.29 -18.11
N ILE A 13 -9.81 -12.48 -17.86
CA ILE A 13 -10.25 -12.96 -16.54
C ILE A 13 -9.05 -13.15 -15.61
N ARG A 14 -7.92 -13.63 -16.15
CA ARG A 14 -6.67 -13.81 -15.40
C ARG A 14 -5.76 -12.59 -15.56
N PRO A 15 -5.40 -11.89 -14.48
CA PRO A 15 -4.39 -10.85 -14.57
C PRO A 15 -3.07 -11.46 -15.00
N ARG A 16 -2.38 -10.78 -15.93
CA ARG A 16 -0.99 -11.13 -16.32
C ARG A 16 -0.12 -11.18 -15.07
N THR A 17 0.90 -12.04 -15.05
CA THR A 17 1.78 -12.24 -13.86
C THR A 17 2.34 -10.93 -13.31
N HIS A 18 2.61 -9.96 -14.18
CA HIS A 18 3.05 -8.61 -13.82
C HIS A 18 1.98 -7.84 -13.01
N HIS A 19 0.70 -8.06 -13.25
CA HIS A 19 -0.39 -7.37 -12.55
C HIS A 19 -0.85 -8.07 -11.26
N LYS A 20 -0.21 -9.19 -10.89
CA LYS A 20 -0.54 -9.92 -9.67
C LYS A 20 0.04 -9.19 -8.46
N PHE A 21 -0.73 -9.12 -7.38
CA PHE A 21 -0.26 -8.59 -6.11
C PHE A 21 0.97 -9.37 -5.62
N GLN A 22 2.10 -8.68 -5.45
CA GLN A 22 3.34 -9.26 -4.97
C GLN A 22 3.56 -8.86 -3.51
N PRO A 23 3.20 -9.73 -2.54
CA PRO A 23 3.30 -9.39 -1.13
C PRO A 23 4.75 -9.16 -0.69
N GLY A 24 5.73 -9.80 -1.33
CA GLY A 24 7.15 -9.62 -1.02
C GLY A 24 7.62 -8.18 -1.27
N VAL A 25 7.32 -7.62 -2.45
CA VAL A 25 7.68 -6.24 -2.80
C VAL A 25 6.98 -5.25 -1.88
N VAL A 26 5.69 -5.45 -1.62
CA VAL A 26 4.91 -4.57 -0.74
C VAL A 26 5.43 -4.62 0.69
N LYS A 27 5.82 -5.80 1.20
CA LYS A 27 6.38 -5.93 2.55
C LYS A 27 7.69 -5.16 2.70
N VAL A 28 8.60 -5.28 1.74
CA VAL A 28 9.88 -4.53 1.75
C VAL A 28 9.61 -3.04 1.69
N LEU A 29 8.72 -2.60 0.81
CA LEU A 29 8.35 -1.19 0.67
C LEU A 29 7.76 -0.62 1.96
N ILE A 30 6.89 -1.37 2.64
CA ILE A 30 6.32 -0.97 3.93
C ILE A 30 7.44 -0.85 4.97
N GLN A 31 8.34 -1.82 5.06
CA GLN A 31 9.48 -1.77 5.99
C GLN A 31 10.41 -0.58 5.72
N GLU A 32 10.71 -0.29 4.47
CA GLU A 32 11.53 0.88 4.10
C GLU A 32 10.84 2.18 4.50
N SER A 33 9.53 2.33 4.22
CA SER A 33 8.79 3.53 4.64
C SER A 33 8.70 3.68 6.16
N LEU A 34 8.55 2.57 6.89
CA LEU A 34 8.54 2.58 8.35
C LEU A 34 9.90 3.03 8.90
N ASN A 35 10.99 2.47 8.38
CA ASN A 35 12.33 2.85 8.81
C ASN A 35 12.65 4.31 8.45
N GLU A 36 12.33 4.78 7.24
CA GLU A 36 12.55 6.20 6.88
C GLU A 36 11.86 7.18 7.82
N ASP A 37 10.62 6.89 8.22
CA ASP A 37 9.81 7.85 8.98
C ASP A 37 9.93 7.70 10.50
N LEU A 38 10.29 6.51 11.01
CA LEU A 38 10.33 6.19 12.44
C LEU A 38 11.73 5.91 12.98
N ASP A 39 12.77 5.77 12.14
CA ASP A 39 14.13 5.55 12.62
C ASP A 39 14.60 6.76 13.45
N GLY A 40 15.03 6.48 14.68
CA GLY A 40 15.51 7.49 15.62
C GLY A 40 14.45 8.39 16.29
N LYS A 41 13.14 8.19 16.05
CA LYS A 41 12.10 8.98 16.73
C LYS A 41 11.65 8.38 18.05
N THR A 42 11.57 9.20 19.08
CA THR A 42 10.94 8.86 20.36
C THR A 42 9.43 8.99 20.23
N TYR A 43 8.67 8.07 20.84
CA TYR A 43 7.22 8.14 20.84
C TYR A 43 6.73 9.44 21.50
N ASP A 44 5.98 10.23 20.73
CA ASP A 44 5.30 11.45 21.17
C ASP A 44 3.82 11.33 20.82
N VAL A 45 2.93 11.61 21.77
CA VAL A 45 1.49 11.34 21.61
C VAL A 45 0.87 12.28 20.57
N ASP A 46 1.30 13.54 20.56
CA ASP A 46 0.83 14.54 19.61
C ASP A 46 1.40 14.27 18.21
N GLY A 47 2.71 14.03 18.11
CA GLY A 47 3.39 13.71 16.86
C GLY A 47 3.00 12.36 16.25
N ALA A 48 2.65 11.36 17.06
CA ALA A 48 2.30 10.02 16.58
C ALA A 48 1.07 10.02 15.66
N THR A 49 0.08 10.88 15.93
CA THR A 49 -1.11 10.96 15.08
C THR A 49 -0.78 11.48 13.68
N ASP A 50 0.07 12.51 13.61
CA ASP A 50 0.50 13.08 12.33
C ASP A 50 1.46 12.17 11.58
N TRP A 51 2.36 11.47 12.28
CA TRP A 51 3.21 10.44 11.68
C TRP A 51 2.38 9.28 11.13
N CYS A 52 1.35 8.82 11.86
CA CYS A 52 0.45 7.78 11.37
C CYS A 52 -0.25 8.19 10.08
N LYS A 53 -0.78 9.42 10.02
CA LYS A 53 -1.45 9.95 8.82
C LYS A 53 -0.47 10.06 7.65
N GLY A 54 0.67 10.70 7.87
CA GLY A 54 1.72 10.86 6.85
C GLY A 54 2.22 9.53 6.32
N LEU A 55 2.47 8.55 7.20
CA LEU A 55 2.89 7.22 6.80
C LEU A 55 1.80 6.47 6.01
N THR A 56 0.54 6.58 6.44
CA THR A 56 -0.60 5.97 5.72
C THR A 56 -0.70 6.51 4.30
N GLU A 57 -0.56 7.82 4.14
CA GLU A 57 -0.65 8.49 2.86
C GLU A 57 0.55 8.15 1.96
N LYS A 58 1.77 8.15 2.52
CA LYS A 58 3.01 7.74 1.85
C LYS A 58 2.96 6.30 1.36
N ILE A 59 2.52 5.35 2.19
CA ILE A 59 2.36 3.94 1.80
C ILE A 59 1.31 3.83 0.69
N THR A 60 0.17 4.51 0.84
CA THR A 60 -0.90 4.49 -0.18
C THR A 60 -0.42 5.06 -1.51
N GLN A 61 0.37 6.14 -1.49
CA GLN A 61 0.96 6.73 -2.68
C GLN A 61 1.99 5.81 -3.33
N LYS A 62 2.94 5.25 -2.56
CA LYS A 62 3.92 4.28 -3.07
C LYS A 62 3.22 3.07 -3.70
N MET A 63 2.12 2.57 -3.11
CA MET A 63 1.32 1.49 -3.70
C MET A 63 0.63 1.88 -5.02
N LYS A 64 0.20 3.15 -5.16
CA LYS A 64 -0.35 3.68 -6.42
C LYS A 64 0.74 3.84 -7.50
N GLU A 65 1.94 4.30 -7.13
CA GLU A 65 3.07 4.51 -8.03
C GLU A 65 3.57 3.22 -8.67
N LEU A 66 3.53 2.11 -7.94
CA LEU A 66 3.93 0.80 -8.46
C LEU A 66 3.14 0.38 -9.71
N LYS A 67 1.96 0.97 -9.98
CA LYS A 67 1.06 0.82 -11.17
C LYS A 67 0.75 -0.62 -11.62
N THR A 68 1.35 -1.62 -10.98
CA THR A 68 1.24 -3.05 -11.27
C THR A 68 -0.12 -3.56 -10.83
N PHE A 69 -0.77 -2.93 -9.85
CA PHE A 69 -1.97 -3.44 -9.21
C PHE A 69 -3.27 -2.78 -9.70
N LYS A 70 -3.36 -2.36 -10.98
CA LYS A 70 -4.45 -1.52 -11.54
C LYS A 70 -5.90 -1.97 -11.27
N ARG A 71 -6.15 -3.24 -10.93
CA ARG A 71 -7.49 -3.79 -10.62
C ARG A 71 -7.74 -4.11 -9.13
N TYR A 72 -6.86 -3.71 -8.23
CA TYR A 72 -6.99 -3.99 -6.79
C TYR A 72 -7.35 -2.75 -5.99
N LYS A 73 -8.16 -2.95 -4.95
CA LYS A 73 -8.44 -1.95 -3.90
C LYS A 73 -7.63 -2.32 -2.67
N TYR A 74 -6.96 -1.35 -2.07
CA TYR A 74 -6.13 -1.53 -0.87
C TYR A 74 -6.68 -0.69 0.27
N VAL A 75 -6.47 -1.17 1.48
CA VAL A 75 -6.72 -0.44 2.73
C VAL A 75 -5.44 -0.53 3.54
N VAL A 76 -4.96 0.61 4.03
CA VAL A 76 -3.77 0.71 4.87
C VAL A 76 -4.22 1.17 6.25
N GLN A 77 -3.79 0.44 7.27
CA GLN A 77 -4.01 0.79 8.68
C GLN A 77 -2.64 0.87 9.36
N VAL A 78 -2.37 2.00 9.99
CA VAL A 78 -1.16 2.23 10.78
C VAL A 78 -1.57 2.39 12.24
N VAL A 79 -0.90 1.65 13.12
CA VAL A 79 -1.08 1.74 14.57
C VAL A 79 0.30 1.89 15.19
N VAL A 80 0.48 2.98 15.95
CA VAL A 80 1.70 3.23 16.72
C VAL A 80 1.34 3.12 18.19
N GLY A 81 2.08 2.29 18.93
CA GLY A 81 1.90 2.09 20.35
C GLY A 81 3.22 2.21 21.11
N GLU A 82 3.16 2.76 22.32
CA GLU A 82 4.30 2.78 23.22
C GLU A 82 4.53 1.38 23.81
N ARG A 83 5.78 0.90 23.78
CA ARG A 83 6.12 -0.43 24.30
C ARG A 83 6.23 -0.41 25.82
N ARG A 84 5.08 -0.33 26.52
CA ARG A 84 4.98 -0.30 27.99
C ARG A 84 4.80 -1.67 28.67
N GLY A 85 5.25 -2.75 28.04
CA GLY A 85 5.02 -4.11 28.57
C GLY A 85 3.57 -4.60 28.46
N GLN A 86 2.74 -3.93 27.67
CA GLN A 86 1.42 -4.43 27.29
C GLN A 86 1.59 -5.59 26.29
N GLY A 87 0.91 -6.70 26.53
CA GLY A 87 0.89 -7.85 25.63
C GLY A 87 0.04 -7.53 24.40
N ILE A 88 0.68 -7.04 23.34
CA ILE A 88 0.04 -6.77 22.05
C ILE A 88 0.24 -8.02 21.18
N LYS A 89 -0.85 -8.57 20.64
CA LYS A 89 -0.84 -9.66 19.64
C LYS A 89 -1.25 -9.12 18.29
#